data_AF-A0A5M9J9M1-F1
#
_entry.id   AF-A0A5M9J9M1-F1
#
_cell.length_a   1.000
_cell.length_b   1.000
_cell.length_c   1.000
_cell.angle_alpha   90.00
_cell.angle_beta   90.00
_cell.angle_gamma   90.00
#
_symmetry.space_group_name_H-M   'P 1'
#
loop_
_entity.id
_entity.type
_entity.pdbx_description
1 polymer ?
#
loop_
_entity_poly.entity_id
_entity_poly.type
_entity_poly.pdbx_seq_one_letter_code
_entity_poly.pdbx_strand_id
1 'polypeptide(L)'
;MAFQFSLWDLFKKMGETNDDDDDDFEEDTDLDTRHIVNLAKMFGTLMAEGGLGLNVLKNLNLSYLQAKTKTFCEVLFITILLQTQKASKEGRDEKAIANLFSRVKDTPQMITGLQYFLKKVVGKTDIAATPGTRGSKEKSPRDYRDSESASSRFTK
;
A
#
# COMPACT_ATOMS: atom_id res chain seq x y z
N MET A 1 -5.81 -22.80 -1.85
CA MET A 1 -5.05 -22.67 -3.11
C MET A 1 -5.76 -21.84 -4.18
N ALA A 2 -7.07 -22.00 -4.44
CA ALA A 2 -7.77 -21.23 -5.49
C ALA A 2 -7.55 -19.70 -5.41
N PHE A 3 -7.80 -19.09 -4.24
CA PHE A 3 -7.57 -17.64 -4.03
C PHE A 3 -6.13 -17.19 -4.26
N GLN A 4 -5.14 -18.05 -3.98
CA GLN A 4 -3.73 -17.74 -4.21
C GLN A 4 -3.44 -17.69 -5.72
N PHE A 5 -3.89 -18.67 -6.49
CA PHE A 5 -3.70 -18.69 -7.94
C PHE A 5 -4.44 -17.53 -8.61
N SER A 6 -5.69 -17.27 -8.22
CA SER A 6 -6.43 -16.12 -8.76
C SER A 6 -5.77 -14.77 -8.48
N LEU A 7 -5.11 -14.63 -7.33
CA LEU A 7 -4.35 -13.42 -7.01
C LEU A 7 -3.07 -13.30 -7.85
N TRP A 8 -2.38 -14.42 -8.10
CA TRP A 8 -1.21 -14.44 -8.97
C TRP A 8 -1.58 -14.14 -10.43
N ASP A 9 -2.67 -14.70 -10.94
CA ASP A 9 -3.19 -14.37 -12.27
C ASP A 9 -3.54 -12.88 -12.39
N LEU A 10 -4.05 -12.28 -11.30
CA LEU A 10 -4.31 -10.84 -11.26
C LEU A 10 -3.02 -10.02 -11.35
N PHE A 11 -1.95 -10.43 -10.67
CA PHE A 11 -0.64 -9.77 -10.78
C PHE A 11 -0.10 -9.85 -12.21
N LYS A 12 -0.19 -11.02 -12.84
CA LYS A 12 0.18 -11.21 -14.26
C LYS A 12 -0.59 -10.27 -15.18
N LYS A 13 -1.92 -10.17 -15.00
CA LYS A 13 -2.78 -9.22 -15.75
C LYS A 13 -2.46 -7.75 -15.50
N MET A 14 -1.79 -7.42 -14.40
CA MET A 14 -1.31 -6.06 -14.11
C MET A 14 0.13 -5.82 -14.59
N GLY A 15 0.73 -6.79 -15.30
CA GLY A 15 2.07 -6.70 -15.89
C GLY A 15 3.21 -7.16 -14.96
N GLU A 16 2.90 -7.89 -13.89
CA GLU A 16 3.94 -8.51 -13.06
C GLU A 16 4.35 -9.85 -13.66
N THR A 17 5.61 -9.98 -14.05
CA THR A 17 6.23 -11.23 -14.46
C THR A 17 7.29 -11.63 -13.46
N ASN A 18 7.44 -12.95 -13.22
CA ASN A 18 8.63 -13.48 -12.56
C ASN A 18 9.64 -13.83 -13.65
N ASP A 19 10.94 -13.74 -13.35
CA ASP A 19 12.03 -14.06 -14.28
C ASP A 19 11.97 -15.47 -14.92
N ASP A 20 11.06 -16.34 -14.47
CA ASP A 20 10.86 -17.71 -14.96
C ASP A 20 9.65 -17.90 -15.90
N ASP A 21 8.81 -16.88 -16.13
CA ASP A 21 7.58 -17.01 -16.95
C ASP A 21 7.72 -16.29 -18.32
N ASP A 22 8.06 -17.07 -19.35
CA ASP A 22 8.07 -16.71 -20.79
C ASP A 22 6.65 -16.78 -21.42
N ASP A 23 5.61 -16.41 -20.65
CA ASP A 23 4.24 -16.43 -21.16
C ASP A 23 3.88 -15.08 -21.78
N ASP A 24 3.57 -15.12 -23.08
CA ASP A 24 2.95 -14.06 -23.89
C ASP A 24 1.53 -13.77 -23.34
N PHE A 25 1.46 -13.09 -22.19
CA PHE A 25 0.19 -12.64 -21.64
C PHE A 25 -0.32 -11.48 -22.49
N GLU A 26 -1.39 -11.72 -23.25
CA GLU A 26 -2.14 -10.65 -23.90
C GLU A 26 -2.59 -9.64 -22.83
N GLU A 27 -2.02 -8.43 -22.92
CA GLU A 27 -2.24 -7.26 -22.05
C GLU A 27 -3.68 -6.70 -22.13
N ASP A 28 -4.65 -7.48 -22.61
CA ASP A 28 -5.89 -6.95 -23.21
C ASP A 28 -7.12 -7.03 -22.29
N THR A 29 -6.92 -7.22 -20.99
CA THR A 29 -7.96 -6.89 -20.01
C THR A 29 -7.57 -5.63 -19.26
N ASP A 30 -8.01 -4.48 -19.77
CA ASP A 30 -7.84 -3.20 -19.08
C ASP A 30 -8.62 -3.23 -17.75
N LEU A 31 -7.92 -3.62 -16.68
CA LEU A 31 -8.47 -3.62 -15.34
C LEU A 31 -8.69 -2.16 -14.92
N ASP A 32 -9.95 -1.77 -14.84
CA ASP A 32 -10.32 -0.45 -14.36
C ASP A 32 -9.93 -0.26 -12.87
N THR A 33 -9.77 0.99 -12.46
CA THR A 33 -9.37 1.34 -11.09
C THR A 33 -10.34 0.82 -10.04
N ARG A 34 -11.65 0.75 -10.36
CA ARG A 34 -12.68 0.29 -9.41
C ARG A 34 -12.52 -1.21 -9.13
N HIS A 35 -12.23 -1.99 -10.16
CA HIS A 35 -12.00 -3.42 -10.08
C HIS A 35 -10.77 -3.71 -9.23
N ILE A 36 -9.66 -3.00 -9.49
CA ILE A 36 -8.42 -3.08 -8.70
C ILE A 36 -8.70 -2.80 -7.21
N VAL A 37 -9.39 -1.69 -6.91
CA VAL A 37 -9.70 -1.29 -5.52
C VAL A 37 -10.60 -2.31 -4.83
N ASN A 38 -11.61 -2.84 -5.52
CA ASN A 38 -12.54 -3.82 -4.95
C ASN A 38 -11.85 -5.15 -4.65
N LEU A 39 -11.04 -5.66 -5.58
CA LEU A 39 -10.26 -6.88 -5.35
C LEU A 39 -9.24 -6.71 -4.24
N ALA A 40 -8.53 -5.57 -4.20
CA ALA A 40 -7.59 -5.26 -3.13
C ALA A 40 -8.27 -5.27 -1.75
N LYS A 41 -9.48 -4.68 -1.64
CA LYS A 41 -10.26 -4.71 -0.40
C LYS A 41 -10.72 -6.13 -0.02
N MET A 42 -11.19 -6.90 -1.00
CA MET A 42 -11.61 -8.28 -0.79
C MET A 42 -10.46 -9.15 -0.27
N PHE A 43 -9.32 -9.17 -0.99
CA PHE A 43 -8.14 -9.93 -0.57
C PHE A 43 -7.57 -9.42 0.75
N GLY A 44 -7.59 -8.11 0.99
CA GLY A 44 -7.09 -7.53 2.24
C GLY A 44 -7.93 -7.94 3.46
N THR A 45 -9.24 -8.01 3.28
CA THR A 45 -10.16 -8.51 4.32
C THR A 45 -9.92 -10.00 4.57
N LEU A 46 -9.82 -10.79 3.50
CA LEU A 46 -9.51 -12.22 3.57
C LEU A 46 -8.19 -12.50 4.30
N MET A 47 -7.15 -11.69 4.05
CA MET A 47 -5.85 -11.81 4.72
C MET A 47 -5.92 -11.41 6.20
N ALA A 48 -6.60 -10.31 6.53
CA ALA A 48 -6.76 -9.85 7.90
C ALA A 48 -7.52 -10.85 8.79
N GLU A 49 -8.46 -11.61 8.19
CA GLU A 49 -9.21 -12.68 8.88
C GLU A 49 -8.48 -14.04 8.86
N GLY A 50 -7.29 -14.12 8.26
CA GLY A 50 -6.45 -15.32 8.23
C GLY A 50 -6.84 -16.35 7.17
N GLY A 51 -7.73 -16.01 6.23
CA GLY A 51 -8.12 -16.87 5.11
C GLY A 51 -7.05 -16.96 4.00
N LEU A 52 -6.09 -16.03 3.97
CA LEU A 52 -4.94 -16.06 3.07
C LEU A 52 -3.71 -15.46 3.76
N GLY A 53 -2.55 -16.12 3.65
CA GLY A 53 -1.30 -15.62 4.23
C GLY A 53 -0.62 -14.57 3.38
N LEU A 54 0.19 -13.69 3.99
CA LEU A 54 0.98 -12.67 3.27
C LEU A 54 2.05 -13.29 2.35
N ASN A 55 2.41 -14.56 2.55
CA ASN A 55 3.38 -15.31 1.76
C ASN A 55 2.99 -15.43 0.28
N VAL A 56 1.72 -15.20 -0.08
CA VAL A 56 1.28 -15.15 -1.48
C VAL A 56 1.89 -13.97 -2.25
N LEU A 57 2.38 -12.94 -1.57
CA LEU A 57 3.05 -11.80 -2.21
C LEU A 57 4.52 -12.09 -2.57
N LYS A 58 5.00 -13.33 -2.35
CA LYS A 58 6.42 -13.71 -2.57
C LYS A 58 6.90 -13.58 -4.02
N ASN A 59 5.97 -13.59 -4.96
CA ASN A 59 6.21 -13.46 -6.39
C ASN A 59 6.29 -11.98 -6.83
N LEU A 60 6.22 -11.03 -5.90
CA LEU A 60 6.30 -9.61 -6.22
C LEU A 60 7.65 -9.04 -5.81
N ASN A 61 8.25 -8.25 -6.71
CA ASN A 61 9.30 -7.34 -6.33
C ASN A 61 8.67 -6.05 -5.76
N LEU A 62 8.42 -6.02 -4.45
CA LEU A 62 7.76 -4.89 -3.78
C LEU A 62 8.54 -3.56 -3.89
N SER A 63 9.79 -3.56 -4.35
CA SER A 63 10.54 -2.34 -4.64
C SER A 63 10.27 -1.78 -6.04
N TYR A 64 9.83 -2.62 -6.97
CA TYR A 64 9.67 -2.32 -8.39
C TYR A 64 8.38 -2.96 -8.92
N LEU A 65 7.24 -2.34 -8.60
CA LEU A 65 5.91 -2.78 -9.05
C LEU A 65 5.42 -1.94 -10.22
N GLN A 66 4.60 -2.55 -11.09
CA GLN A 66 3.79 -1.84 -12.06
C GLN A 66 2.80 -0.90 -11.36
N ALA A 67 2.37 0.16 -12.05
CA ALA A 67 1.53 1.20 -11.47
C ALA A 67 0.22 0.63 -10.89
N LYS A 68 -0.46 -0.25 -11.63
CA LYS A 68 -1.72 -0.90 -11.20
C LYS A 68 -1.48 -1.81 -9.98
N THR A 69 -0.44 -2.63 -10.00
CA THR A 69 -0.08 -3.51 -8.87
C THR A 69 0.32 -2.74 -7.63
N LYS A 70 1.04 -1.62 -7.79
CA LYS A 70 1.38 -0.73 -6.68
C LYS A 70 0.13 -0.18 -6.01
N THR A 71 -0.81 0.37 -6.79
CA THR A 71 -2.10 0.85 -6.26
C THR A 71 -2.89 -0.27 -5.59
N PHE A 72 -2.93 -1.46 -6.19
CA PHE A 72 -3.53 -2.65 -5.59
C PHE A 72 -2.94 -2.94 -4.21
N CYS A 73 -1.60 -3.00 -4.12
CA CYS A 73 -0.90 -3.31 -2.87
C CYS A 73 -1.08 -2.21 -1.81
N GLU A 74 -1.11 -0.94 -2.19
CA GLU A 74 -1.41 0.16 -1.26
C GLU A 74 -2.79 -0.02 -0.63
N VAL A 75 -3.82 -0.23 -1.46
CA VAL A 75 -5.20 -0.46 -0.98
C VAL A 75 -5.31 -1.75 -0.17
N LEU A 76 -4.60 -2.81 -0.57
CA LEU A 76 -4.55 -4.10 0.13
C LEU A 76 -4.02 -3.91 1.56
N PHE A 77 -2.84 -3.30 1.72
CA PHE A 77 -2.23 -3.10 3.03
C PHE A 77 -3.01 -2.11 3.90
N ILE A 78 -3.55 -1.03 3.32
CA ILE A 78 -4.46 -0.13 4.05
C ILE A 78 -5.66 -0.92 4.58
N THR A 79 -6.28 -1.74 3.74
CA THR A 79 -7.44 -2.55 4.13
C THR A 79 -7.09 -3.54 5.23
N ILE A 80 -5.98 -4.25 5.09
CA ILE A 80 -5.47 -5.18 6.11
C ILE A 80 -5.30 -4.47 7.45
N LEU A 81 -4.57 -3.35 7.45
CA LEU A 81 -4.33 -2.58 8.66
C LEU A 81 -5.65 -2.14 9.28
N LEU A 82 -6.54 -1.48 8.52
CA LEU A 82 -7.84 -1.05 9.05
C LEU A 82 -8.68 -2.22 9.58
N GLN A 83 -8.73 -3.35 8.86
CA GLN A 83 -9.52 -4.51 9.25
C GLN A 83 -9.02 -5.13 10.56
N THR A 84 -7.69 -5.28 10.72
CA THR A 84 -7.12 -5.80 11.98
C THR A 84 -7.45 -4.92 13.19
N GLN A 85 -7.71 -3.64 12.98
CA GLN A 85 -8.02 -2.70 14.07
C GLN A 85 -9.52 -2.57 14.36
N LYS A 86 -10.42 -3.10 13.52
CA LYS A 86 -11.88 -2.91 13.68
C LYS A 86 -12.45 -3.43 15.00
N ALA A 87 -11.90 -4.53 15.52
CA ALA A 87 -12.37 -5.14 16.77
C ALA A 87 -11.76 -4.48 18.02
N SER A 88 -10.79 -3.59 17.84
CA SER A 88 -10.12 -2.92 18.96
C SER A 88 -11.04 -1.88 19.58
N LYS A 89 -11.42 -2.12 20.84
CA LYS A 89 -12.23 -1.18 21.64
C LYS A 89 -11.38 -0.06 22.25
N GLU A 90 -10.07 -0.29 22.41
CA GLU A 90 -9.15 0.58 23.15
C GLU A 90 -7.84 0.73 22.37
N GLY A 91 -7.80 1.67 21.44
CA GLY A 91 -6.56 2.03 20.75
C GLY A 91 -6.11 1.02 19.69
N ARG A 92 -4.80 0.96 19.43
CA ARG A 92 -4.22 0.09 18.39
C ARG A 92 -3.99 -1.32 18.94
N ASP A 93 -4.54 -2.31 18.26
CA ASP A 93 -4.27 -3.73 18.48
C ASP A 93 -2.98 -4.14 17.76
N GLU A 94 -1.85 -3.95 18.45
CA GLU A 94 -0.53 -4.37 17.97
C GLU A 94 -0.41 -5.89 17.86
N LYS A 95 -1.15 -6.66 18.67
CA LYS A 95 -1.12 -8.13 18.65
C LYS A 95 -1.74 -8.66 17.36
N ALA A 96 -2.86 -8.09 16.92
CA ALA A 96 -3.50 -8.45 15.66
C ALA A 96 -2.54 -8.27 14.47
N ILE A 97 -1.81 -7.14 14.44
CA ILE A 97 -0.79 -6.89 13.41
C ILE A 97 0.37 -7.87 13.54
N ALA A 98 0.92 -8.05 14.73
CA ALA A 98 2.05 -8.98 14.97
C ALA A 98 1.71 -10.42 14.55
N ASN A 99 0.49 -10.88 14.83
CA ASN A 99 0.01 -12.20 14.43
C ASN A 99 -0.03 -12.38 12.91
N LEU A 100 -0.47 -11.36 12.17
CA LEU A 100 -0.49 -11.39 10.71
C LEU A 100 0.92 -11.52 10.12
N PHE A 101 1.86 -10.72 10.62
CA PHE A 101 3.25 -10.73 10.13
C PHE A 101 4.08 -11.89 10.67
N SER A 102 3.65 -12.57 11.74
CA SER A 102 4.39 -13.68 12.33
C SER A 102 4.63 -14.83 11.34
N ARG A 103 3.71 -15.03 10.38
CA ARG A 103 3.77 -16.06 9.34
C ARG A 103 4.70 -15.71 8.17
N VAL A 104 5.17 -14.47 8.09
CA VAL A 104 6.13 -14.02 7.06
C VAL A 104 7.57 -14.47 7.41
N LYS A 105 7.82 -14.83 8.67
CA LYS A 105 9.15 -15.26 9.15
C LYS A 105 9.71 -16.45 8.39
N ASP A 106 8.83 -17.29 7.84
CA ASP A 106 9.19 -18.46 7.04
C ASP A 106 9.62 -18.10 5.60
N THR A 107 9.51 -16.82 5.22
CA THR A 107 9.88 -16.29 3.91
C THR A 107 10.79 -15.05 4.05
N PRO A 108 12.03 -15.20 4.56
CA PRO A 108 12.92 -14.08 4.91
C PRO A 108 13.15 -13.08 3.77
N GLN A 109 13.20 -13.56 2.52
CA GLN A 109 13.39 -12.74 1.33
C GLN A 109 12.32 -11.67 1.13
N MET A 110 11.11 -11.87 1.67
CA MET A 110 10.02 -10.89 1.59
C MET A 110 10.12 -9.77 2.62
N ILE A 111 10.84 -9.99 3.73
CA ILE A 111 10.81 -9.08 4.89
C ILE A 111 11.30 -7.69 4.49
N THR A 112 12.43 -7.59 3.78
CA THR A 112 12.99 -6.31 3.34
C THR A 112 12.07 -5.57 2.38
N GLY A 113 11.47 -6.28 1.42
CA GLY A 113 10.51 -5.71 0.48
C GLY A 113 9.25 -5.18 1.18
N LEU A 114 8.70 -5.95 2.13
CA LEU A 114 7.54 -5.55 2.93
C LEU A 114 7.84 -4.33 3.81
N GLN A 115 8.99 -4.33 4.50
CA GLN A 115 9.42 -3.18 5.31
C GLN A 115 9.58 -1.91 4.46
N TYR A 116 10.22 -2.05 3.30
CA TYR A 116 10.34 -0.94 2.34
C TYR A 116 8.97 -0.43 1.92
N PHE A 117 8.11 -1.33 1.42
CA PHE A 117 6.81 -0.96 0.86
C PHE A 117 5.92 -0.28 1.91
N LEU A 118 5.81 -0.87 3.11
CA LEU A 118 5.02 -0.30 4.20
C LEU A 118 5.54 1.07 4.64
N LYS A 119 6.87 1.24 4.77
CA LYS A 119 7.47 2.49 5.27
C LYS A 119 7.53 3.60 4.22
N LYS A 120 7.82 3.25 2.97
CA LYS A 120 8.15 4.22 1.91
C LYS A 120 7.01 4.45 0.94
N VAL A 121 6.13 3.47 0.75
CA VAL A 121 4.98 3.57 -0.15
C VAL A 121 3.71 3.80 0.68
N VAL A 122 3.27 2.82 1.46
CA VAL A 122 2.01 2.89 2.23
C VAL A 122 2.05 4.04 3.24
N GLY A 123 3.14 4.20 3.99
CA GLY A 123 3.28 5.28 4.98
C GLY A 123 3.29 6.70 4.39
N LYS A 124 3.37 6.84 3.06
CA LYS A 124 3.38 8.13 2.35
C LYS A 124 2.20 8.30 1.38
N THR A 125 1.34 7.29 1.27
CA THR A 125 0.22 7.29 0.34
C THR A 125 -0.85 8.31 0.77
N ASP A 126 -1.47 8.97 -0.20
CA ASP A 126 -2.60 9.88 0.03
C ASP A 126 -3.96 9.18 -0.11
N ILE A 127 -3.97 7.89 -0.47
CA ILE A 127 -5.19 7.08 -0.64
C ILE A 127 -6.02 7.03 0.66
N ALA A 128 -5.36 6.97 1.81
CA ALA A 128 -6.00 6.95 3.13
C ALA A 128 -6.11 8.34 3.78
N ALA A 129 -5.73 9.42 3.09
CA ALA A 129 -5.78 10.77 3.64
C ALA A 129 -7.23 11.19 3.88
N THR A 130 -7.55 11.56 5.12
CA THR A 130 -8.83 12.18 5.45
C THR A 130 -8.94 13.53 4.71
N PRO A 131 -10.15 13.95 4.29
CA PRO A 131 -10.34 15.16 3.49
C PRO A 131 -9.77 16.49 4.05
N GLY A 132 -9.28 16.51 5.30
CA GLY A 132 -8.62 17.67 5.92
C GLY A 132 -7.09 17.67 5.93
N THR A 133 -6.42 16.59 5.47
CA THR A 133 -4.94 16.49 5.45
C THR A 133 -4.32 16.76 4.09
N ARG A 134 -5.14 16.90 3.03
CA ARG A 134 -4.69 17.35 1.71
C ARG A 134 -4.44 18.87 1.73
N GLY A 135 -3.24 19.29 2.15
CA GLY A 135 -2.78 20.66 1.84
C GLY A 135 -1.92 21.41 2.86
N SER A 136 -1.47 20.83 3.98
CA SER A 136 -0.47 21.50 4.82
C SER A 136 0.94 21.25 4.26
N LYS A 137 1.29 21.91 3.16
CA LYS A 137 2.72 22.20 2.91
C LYS A 137 3.15 23.14 4.02
N GLU A 138 3.89 22.61 4.99
CA GLU A 138 4.55 23.40 6.03
C GLU A 138 5.45 24.42 5.31
N LYS A 139 5.12 25.71 5.43
CA LYS A 139 5.93 26.79 4.85
C LYS A 139 7.31 26.73 5.50
N SER A 140 8.36 26.82 4.69
CA SER A 140 9.72 26.83 5.22
C SER A 140 9.92 28.09 6.07
N PRO A 141 10.64 28.05 7.19
CA PRO A 141 10.93 29.23 8.00
C PRO A 141 11.56 30.40 7.23
N ARG A 142 12.14 30.13 6.04
CA ARG A 142 12.64 31.17 5.12
C ARG A 142 11.52 32.01 4.50
N ASP A 143 10.35 31.42 4.26
CA ASP A 143 9.21 32.09 3.61
C ASP A 143 8.57 33.16 4.51
N TYR A 144 8.84 33.12 5.83
CA TYR A 144 8.36 34.11 6.80
C TYR A 144 9.20 35.39 6.83
N ARG A 145 10.49 35.30 6.49
CA ARG A 145 11.45 36.40 6.66
C ARG A 145 11.28 37.48 5.59
N ASP A 146 10.76 37.10 4.43
CA ASP A 146 10.54 38.03 3.31
C ASP A 146 9.24 38.83 3.45
N SER A 147 8.26 38.35 4.24
CA SER A 147 7.00 39.08 4.47
C SER A 147 7.14 40.25 5.45
N GLU A 148 8.04 40.18 6.44
CA GLU A 148 8.28 41.29 7.39
C GLU A 148 9.09 42.44 6.78
N SER A 149 9.95 42.14 5.81
CA SER A 149 10.80 43.15 5.15
C SER A 149 10.01 44.06 4.20
N ALA A 150 8.86 43.62 3.71
CA ALA A 150 8.00 44.41 2.82
C ALA A 150 7.11 45.40 3.59
N SER A 151 6.68 45.07 4.81
CA SER A 151 5.74 45.89 5.59
C SER A 151 6.40 47.13 6.22
N SER A 152 7.72 47.12 6.39
CA SER A 152 8.48 48.25 6.96
C SER A 152 8.72 49.40 5.96
N ARG A 153 8.48 49.22 4.66
CA ARG A 153 8.77 50.25 3.63
C ARG A 153 7.59 51.17 3.30
N PHE A 154 6.43 50.98 3.93
CA PHE A 154 5.21 51.75 3.63
C PHE A 154 4.74 52.66 4.76
N THR A 155 5.52 52.81 5.84
CA THR A 155 5.24 53.73 6.93
C THR A 155 6.40 54.71 7.12
N LYS A 156 6.50 55.67 6.21
CA LYS A 156 7.08 57.00 6.48
C LYS A 156 6.69 57.97 5.37
#